data_AF-A0A1A8EYQ2-F1
#
_entry.id   AF-A0A1A8EYQ2-F1
#
_cell.length_a   1.000
_cell.length_b   1.000
_cell.length_c   1.000
_cell.angle_alpha   90.00
_cell.angle_beta   90.00
_cell.angle_gamma   90.00
#
_symmetry.space_group_name_H-M   'P 1'
#
loop_
_entity.id
_entity.type
_entity.pdbx_description
1 polymer ?
#
loop_
_entity_poly.entity_id
_entity_poly.type
_entity_poly.pdbx_seq_one_letter_code
_entity_poly.pdbx_strand_id
1 'polypeptide(L)'
;MASRGGFPAPQMNPNVNPMNVGHVAGMRIPGMPQPPVGYSRSMNNPQYPQRPGMPLGRVAGPMGSMGGQLPGPSYGGGNIPMRPGMGSPSMDASRKRFLHQQQETMGGLRRGAKRRKMADKVLPQRIRDLVPESQAYMDLLAFERKLDQTIARKRMEIQEAIKKPIMQKRKLRIYISNTFTPSKPDGEEAEKVSSWELRVEGKLLEEPGKQKRKFSSFFKSLVIELDKELYGPDNHLVEWHRMPTTQETDGFQVKRPGDVNVKCTLLLMLDHQPPQYKLDPRLARLLGVHTQTRASIMQALWLYIKNNKLQDSHEKEYINCNRYFRQIFSCPRMRFSEIPMKLAGLL
;
A
#
# COMPACT_ATOMS: atom_id res chain seq x y z
N MET A 1 -57.57 46.20 -28.73
CA MET A 1 -58.10 47.22 -27.81
C MET A 1 -57.93 46.72 -26.37
N ALA A 2 -57.42 47.59 -25.49
CA ALA A 2 -57.33 47.55 -24.01
C ALA A 2 -56.52 46.39 -23.35
N SER A 3 -55.32 46.62 -22.78
CA SER A 3 -54.94 47.29 -21.50
C SER A 3 -55.12 46.38 -20.27
N ARG A 4 -54.06 45.78 -19.70
CA ARG A 4 -53.01 46.26 -18.74
C ARG A 4 -53.39 46.11 -17.26
N GLY A 5 -52.50 45.47 -16.48
CA GLY A 5 -52.42 45.57 -15.01
C GLY A 5 -51.52 44.49 -14.40
N GLY A 6 -50.27 44.84 -14.07
CA GLY A 6 -49.27 43.94 -13.47
C GLY A 6 -49.09 44.15 -11.96
N PHE A 7 -48.39 43.22 -11.31
CA PHE A 7 -47.88 43.35 -9.94
C PHE A 7 -46.40 42.89 -9.85
N PRO A 8 -45.58 43.47 -8.95
CA PRO A 8 -44.11 43.47 -9.07
C PRO A 8 -43.41 42.43 -8.18
N ALA A 9 -42.16 42.11 -8.56
CA ALA A 9 -41.19 41.35 -7.77
C ALA A 9 -40.43 42.24 -6.77
N PRO A 10 -39.94 41.71 -5.63
CA PRO A 10 -39.12 42.48 -4.70
C PRO A 10 -37.62 42.44 -5.06
N GLN A 11 -36.99 43.61 -4.94
CA GLN A 11 -35.55 43.87 -5.14
C GLN A 11 -34.71 43.51 -3.90
N MET A 12 -33.47 43.09 -4.15
CA MET A 12 -32.37 43.07 -3.18
C MET A 12 -31.79 44.47 -2.97
N ASN A 13 -31.33 44.79 -1.76
CA ASN A 13 -30.25 45.77 -1.52
C ASN A 13 -29.48 45.42 -0.23
N PRO A 14 -28.23 45.92 -0.06
CA PRO A 14 -27.18 45.21 0.66
C PRO A 14 -26.82 45.89 1.99
N ASN A 15 -25.92 45.22 2.73
CA ASN A 15 -25.01 45.83 3.69
C ASN A 15 -25.59 46.23 5.08
N VAL A 16 -25.66 45.27 6.02
CA VAL A 16 -25.48 45.55 7.46
C VAL A 16 -24.92 44.31 8.18
N ASN A 17 -23.67 44.38 8.66
CA ASN A 17 -23.18 43.56 9.77
C ASN A 17 -23.67 44.19 11.09
N PRO A 18 -23.98 43.38 12.12
CA PRO A 18 -23.30 43.66 13.39
C PRO A 18 -22.88 42.41 14.18
N MET A 19 -21.76 42.58 14.86
CA MET A 19 -21.23 41.75 15.93
C MET A 19 -22.13 41.79 17.20
N ASN A 20 -22.17 40.65 17.88
CA ASN A 20 -22.05 40.47 19.35
C ASN A 20 -23.01 41.22 20.30
N VAL A 21 -24.03 40.52 20.82
CA VAL A 21 -24.62 40.59 22.19
C VAL A 21 -25.35 39.25 22.37
N GLY A 22 -25.18 38.39 23.36
CA GLY A 22 -25.14 38.55 24.81
C GLY A 22 -26.16 37.56 25.40
N HIS A 23 -25.75 36.82 26.43
CA HIS A 23 -26.53 35.83 27.18
C HIS A 23 -27.92 36.31 27.62
N VAL A 24 -28.96 35.45 27.51
CA VAL A 24 -29.96 35.21 28.59
C VAL A 24 -30.44 33.75 28.56
N ALA A 25 -30.66 33.24 29.76
CA ALA A 25 -30.89 31.88 30.19
C ALA A 25 -32.29 31.29 29.89
N GLY A 26 -32.36 29.95 29.99
CA GLY A 26 -33.35 29.32 30.87
C GLY A 26 -34.51 28.60 30.21
N MET A 27 -34.34 27.30 29.92
CA MET A 27 -35.40 26.29 30.02
C MET A 27 -34.73 24.96 30.42
N ARG A 28 -34.80 24.62 31.71
CA ARG A 28 -34.39 23.32 32.26
C ARG A 28 -35.57 22.36 32.15
N ILE A 29 -35.36 21.23 31.48
CA ILE A 29 -36.23 20.05 31.60
C ILE A 29 -35.65 19.16 32.72
N PRO A 30 -36.47 18.64 33.66
CA PRO A 30 -35.98 17.85 34.79
C PRO A 30 -35.92 16.36 34.45
N GLY A 31 -34.85 15.70 34.88
CA GLY A 31 -34.81 14.23 35.00
C GLY A 31 -33.57 13.59 34.40
N MET A 32 -32.43 13.63 35.10
CA MET A 32 -31.47 12.52 35.15
C MET A 32 -30.54 12.66 36.38
N PRO A 33 -30.11 11.54 37.00
CA PRO A 33 -29.38 11.57 38.28
C PRO A 33 -27.90 11.91 38.09
N GLN A 34 -27.35 12.71 39.00
CA GLN A 34 -25.90 12.96 39.11
C GLN A 34 -25.19 11.75 39.74
N PRO A 35 -23.94 11.43 39.33
CA PRO A 35 -23.06 10.59 40.13
C PRO A 35 -22.29 11.44 41.16
N PRO A 36 -22.03 10.92 42.38
CA PRO A 36 -21.40 11.68 43.44
C PRO A 36 -19.87 11.73 43.29
N VAL A 37 -19.30 12.85 43.72
CA VAL A 37 -17.86 13.02 43.92
C VAL A 37 -17.59 12.86 45.42
N GLY A 38 -16.70 11.95 45.81
CA GLY A 38 -16.19 11.91 47.19
C GLY A 38 -15.51 10.61 47.62
N TYR A 39 -14.29 10.78 48.15
CA TYR A 39 -13.53 9.93 49.09
C TYR A 39 -12.53 8.87 48.55
N SER A 40 -11.25 9.23 48.70
CA SER A 40 -10.22 8.54 49.50
C SER A 40 -10.33 7.01 49.67
N ARG A 41 -9.32 6.25 49.22
CA ARG A 41 -8.30 5.54 50.04
C ARG A 41 -7.65 4.38 49.26
N SER A 42 -6.42 4.10 49.67
CA SER A 42 -5.78 2.78 49.75
C SER A 42 -5.17 2.16 48.50
N MET A 43 -3.86 1.96 48.61
CA MET A 43 -3.14 0.81 48.06
C MET A 43 -3.97 -0.47 48.19
N ASN A 44 -4.12 -1.22 47.09
CA ASN A 44 -4.14 -2.66 47.22
C ASN A 44 -3.62 -3.36 45.96
N ASN A 45 -2.84 -4.40 46.24
CA ASN A 45 -2.10 -5.29 45.37
C ASN A 45 -3.03 -6.37 44.75
N PRO A 46 -2.88 -6.78 43.48
CA PRO A 46 -3.48 -8.03 43.02
C PRO A 46 -2.48 -9.18 43.08
N GLN A 47 -2.72 -10.07 44.03
CA GLN A 47 -2.08 -11.36 44.22
C GLN A 47 -2.70 -12.37 43.24
N TYR A 48 -1.91 -12.98 42.36
CA TYR A 48 -2.30 -14.16 41.58
C TYR A 48 -1.80 -15.44 42.30
N PRO A 49 -2.61 -16.50 42.38
CA PRO A 49 -2.23 -17.73 43.07
C PRO A 49 -1.23 -18.58 42.26
N GLN A 50 -0.19 -19.01 42.98
CA GLN A 50 0.83 -19.98 42.57
C GLN A 50 0.25 -21.41 42.50
N ARG A 51 0.73 -22.21 41.54
CA ARG A 51 0.50 -23.66 41.47
C ARG A 51 1.80 -24.40 41.84
N PRO A 52 1.78 -25.50 42.61
CA PRO A 52 2.99 -26.10 43.19
C PRO A 52 3.78 -26.95 42.20
N GLY A 53 5.09 -27.08 42.45
CA GLY A 53 6.09 -27.61 41.52
C GLY A 53 6.54 -29.06 41.74
N MET A 54 7.62 -29.45 41.06
CA MET A 54 8.61 -30.50 41.41
C MET A 54 9.71 -30.63 40.32
N PRO A 55 10.89 -31.27 40.57
CA PRO A 55 12.14 -30.54 40.77
C PRO A 55 13.29 -30.80 39.77
N LEU A 56 14.37 -30.05 39.97
CA LEU A 56 15.67 -30.06 39.29
C LEU A 56 16.54 -31.28 39.64
N GLY A 57 17.22 -31.82 38.62
CA GLY A 57 18.47 -32.59 38.77
C GLY A 57 19.65 -31.85 38.13
N ARG A 58 20.67 -31.55 38.92
CA ARG A 58 22.00 -31.04 38.50
C ARG A 58 22.90 -32.22 38.15
N VAL A 59 23.78 -32.09 37.15
CA VAL A 59 25.23 -32.39 37.24
C VAL A 59 25.97 -31.52 36.21
N ALA A 60 27.11 -30.95 36.62
CA ALA A 60 28.04 -30.15 35.84
C ALA A 60 29.30 -30.96 35.47
N GLY A 61 30.01 -30.59 34.40
CA GLY A 61 31.43 -30.95 34.19
C GLY A 61 31.88 -31.03 32.72
N PRO A 62 33.15 -30.75 32.38
CA PRO A 62 33.48 -29.77 31.33
C PRO A 62 34.45 -30.22 30.20
N MET A 63 34.61 -29.32 29.22
CA MET A 63 35.80 -29.08 28.37
C MET A 63 36.03 -29.95 27.12
N GLY A 64 36.35 -29.30 25.98
CA GLY A 64 36.93 -29.96 24.81
C GLY A 64 36.67 -29.25 23.48
N SER A 65 37.58 -28.38 23.07
CA SER A 65 37.70 -27.82 21.72
C SER A 65 38.26 -28.88 20.76
N MET A 66 37.65 -29.08 19.60
CA MET A 66 38.35 -29.54 18.38
C MET A 66 37.51 -29.21 17.14
N GLY A 67 38.15 -28.49 16.22
CA GLY A 67 37.67 -28.34 14.85
C GLY A 67 37.85 -29.65 14.08
N GLY A 68 37.08 -29.79 13.01
CA GLY A 68 37.23 -30.88 12.05
C GLY A 68 36.31 -30.65 10.87
N GLN A 69 36.91 -30.37 9.71
CA GLN A 69 36.26 -30.38 8.41
C GLN A 69 35.53 -31.72 8.19
N LEU A 70 34.32 -31.67 7.64
CA LEU A 70 33.68 -32.82 7.01
C LEU A 70 33.90 -32.75 5.49
N PRO A 71 34.30 -33.86 4.84
CA PRO A 71 34.63 -33.90 3.42
C PRO A 71 33.38 -34.07 2.55
N GLY A 72 33.36 -33.41 1.40
CA GLY A 72 32.38 -33.68 0.34
C GLY A 72 32.74 -34.93 -0.48
N PRO A 73 31.80 -35.50 -1.24
CA PRO A 73 32.11 -36.51 -2.24
C PRO A 73 32.39 -35.86 -3.61
N SER A 74 33.53 -36.24 -4.18
CA SER A 74 33.97 -35.94 -5.55
C SER A 74 33.54 -37.07 -6.48
N TYR A 75 32.92 -36.74 -7.62
CA TYR A 75 32.87 -37.60 -8.80
C TYR A 75 33.54 -36.87 -9.96
N GLY A 76 34.43 -37.59 -10.64
CA GLY A 76 35.44 -37.03 -11.53
C GLY A 76 35.02 -36.75 -12.96
N GLY A 77 35.83 -35.90 -13.61
CA GLY A 77 36.63 -36.28 -14.77
C GLY A 77 35.95 -36.38 -16.14
N GLY A 78 36.14 -35.35 -16.98
CA GLY A 78 36.04 -35.43 -18.43
C GLY A 78 36.45 -34.13 -19.14
N ASN A 79 37.68 -34.07 -19.67
CA ASN A 79 38.12 -33.09 -20.69
C ASN A 79 37.33 -33.32 -22.02
N ILE A 80 37.16 -32.44 -23.02
CA ILE A 80 38.06 -31.55 -23.81
C ILE A 80 37.12 -30.62 -24.68
N PRO A 81 37.56 -29.70 -25.60
CA PRO A 81 38.32 -28.45 -25.51
C PRO A 81 37.51 -27.16 -25.89
N MET A 82 38.20 -26.02 -25.75
CA MET A 82 37.88 -24.62 -26.06
C MET A 82 37.41 -24.29 -27.49
N ARG A 83 36.56 -23.25 -27.60
CA ARG A 83 36.57 -22.26 -28.72
C ARG A 83 36.18 -20.86 -28.22
N PRO A 84 36.82 -19.76 -28.69
CA PRO A 84 36.73 -18.45 -28.05
C PRO A 84 35.74 -17.48 -28.73
N GLY A 85 35.17 -16.58 -27.94
CA GLY A 85 34.65 -15.28 -28.40
C GLY A 85 33.14 -15.08 -28.29
N MET A 86 32.68 -14.30 -27.31
CA MET A 86 31.92 -13.06 -27.49
C MET A 86 31.61 -12.42 -26.12
N GLY A 87 31.84 -11.11 -26.01
CA GLY A 87 31.79 -10.36 -24.76
C GLY A 87 30.39 -10.18 -24.17
N SER A 88 30.32 -10.21 -22.84
CA SER A 88 29.17 -9.72 -22.06
C SER A 88 29.23 -8.20 -21.99
N PRO A 89 28.11 -7.47 -22.21
CA PRO A 89 28.10 -6.02 -22.04
C PRO A 89 28.23 -5.66 -20.56
N SER A 90 29.08 -4.67 -20.29
CA SER A 90 29.30 -4.06 -18.99
C SER A 90 28.02 -3.40 -18.49
N MET A 91 27.62 -3.70 -17.25
CA MET A 91 26.64 -2.88 -16.55
C MET A 91 27.33 -1.66 -15.92
N ASP A 92 26.80 -0.51 -16.27
CA ASP A 92 27.20 0.84 -15.89
C ASP A 92 27.28 1.04 -14.36
N ALA A 93 28.45 1.47 -13.87
CA ALA A 93 28.74 1.70 -12.45
C ALA A 93 28.08 2.98 -11.87
N SER A 94 27.21 3.64 -12.64
CA SER A 94 26.75 5.00 -12.36
C SER A 94 25.39 5.10 -11.67
N ARG A 95 24.67 4.00 -11.42
CA ARG A 95 23.35 4.02 -10.75
C ARG A 95 23.33 3.59 -9.28
N LYS A 96 24.48 3.32 -8.65
CA LYS A 96 24.59 3.00 -7.22
C LYS A 96 24.86 4.19 -6.29
N ARG A 97 24.69 5.44 -6.75
CA ARG A 97 25.10 6.62 -5.97
C ARG A 97 24.01 7.49 -5.35
N PHE A 98 22.71 7.18 -5.52
CA PHE A 98 21.64 8.05 -4.97
C PHE A 98 20.65 7.39 -4.00
N LEU A 99 20.96 6.19 -3.47
CA LEU A 99 20.16 5.58 -2.39
C LEU A 99 21.00 5.01 -1.23
N HIS A 100 22.27 5.42 -1.12
CA HIS A 100 23.15 5.01 -0.01
C HIS A 100 23.57 6.15 0.92
N GLN A 101 23.03 7.37 0.76
CA GLN A 101 23.47 8.54 1.54
C GLN A 101 22.47 9.03 2.59
N GLN A 102 21.66 8.12 3.17
CA GLN A 102 20.91 8.43 4.39
C GLN A 102 20.90 7.28 5.41
N GLN A 103 21.92 6.43 5.39
CA GLN A 103 22.12 5.42 6.43
C GLN A 103 23.58 5.30 6.89
N GLU A 104 24.31 6.42 6.97
CA GLU A 104 25.71 6.42 7.46
C GLU A 104 26.05 7.50 8.50
N THR A 105 25.07 8.17 9.13
CA THR A 105 25.35 9.09 10.26
C THR A 105 25.09 8.51 11.65
N MET A 106 24.85 7.19 11.79
CA MET A 106 24.73 6.52 13.10
C MET A 106 25.55 5.21 13.22
N GLY A 107 26.50 4.97 12.29
CA GLY A 107 27.35 3.76 12.28
C GLY A 107 28.74 3.93 12.91
N GLY A 108 29.16 5.16 13.20
CA GLY A 108 30.56 5.52 13.45
C GLY A 108 31.08 5.44 14.90
N LEU A 109 30.45 4.70 15.82
CA LEU A 109 30.93 4.61 17.22
C LEU A 109 30.93 3.18 17.83
N ARG A 110 30.86 2.13 17.01
CA ARG A 110 30.81 0.74 17.53
C ARG A 110 31.99 -0.15 17.11
N ARG A 111 33.19 0.41 16.98
CA ARG A 111 34.42 -0.38 17.03
C ARG A 111 35.00 -0.29 18.45
N GLY A 112 34.78 -1.31 19.27
CA GLY A 112 35.52 -1.47 20.55
C GLY A 112 34.72 -1.84 21.81
N ALA A 113 33.39 -1.85 21.81
CA ALA A 113 32.64 -2.31 22.98
C ALA A 113 32.47 -3.84 22.92
N LYS A 114 33.23 -4.60 23.73
CA LYS A 114 32.89 -6.00 24.06
C LYS A 114 31.37 -6.06 24.32
N ARG A 115 30.63 -6.93 23.62
CA ARG A 115 29.19 -7.14 23.90
C ARG A 115 29.05 -7.40 25.40
N ARG A 116 28.67 -6.39 26.18
CA ARG A 116 28.45 -6.49 27.63
C ARG A 116 27.41 -7.58 27.83
N LYS A 117 27.78 -8.67 28.51
CA LYS A 117 26.88 -9.80 28.72
C LYS A 117 25.86 -9.36 29.77
N MET A 118 24.61 -9.85 29.66
CA MET A 118 23.58 -9.55 30.67
C MET A 118 23.98 -9.99 32.08
N ALA A 119 24.86 -10.99 32.19
CA ALA A 119 25.44 -11.46 33.45
C ALA A 119 26.33 -10.39 34.12
N ASP A 120 26.99 -9.52 33.35
CA ASP A 120 27.89 -8.48 33.87
C ASP A 120 27.11 -7.34 34.54
N LYS A 121 25.78 -7.27 34.33
CA LYS A 121 24.89 -6.28 34.96
C LYS A 121 24.17 -6.80 36.21
N VAL A 122 24.32 -8.09 36.58
CA VAL A 122 23.62 -8.69 37.73
C VAL A 122 24.55 -8.71 38.94
N LEU A 123 24.10 -8.17 40.08
CA LEU A 123 24.90 -8.14 41.30
C LEU A 123 25.02 -9.55 41.94
N PRO A 124 26.23 -9.96 42.39
CA PRO A 124 26.41 -11.18 43.19
C PRO A 124 25.55 -11.18 44.46
N GLN A 125 25.08 -12.36 44.88
CA GLN A 125 24.18 -12.50 46.04
C GLN A 125 24.79 -11.90 47.32
N ARG A 126 26.09 -12.10 47.56
CA ARG A 126 26.79 -11.54 48.73
C ARG A 126 26.69 -10.00 48.82
N ILE A 127 26.69 -9.30 47.69
CA ILE A 127 26.54 -7.83 47.66
C ILE A 127 25.06 -7.45 47.87
N ARG A 128 24.14 -8.27 47.35
CA ARG A 128 22.71 -8.06 47.52
C ARG A 128 22.25 -8.16 48.97
N ASP A 129 22.84 -9.09 49.73
CA ASP A 129 22.50 -9.29 51.14
C ASP A 129 23.11 -8.21 52.06
N LEU A 130 24.19 -7.54 51.60
CA LEU A 130 24.90 -6.50 52.36
C LEU A 130 24.39 -5.08 52.10
N VAL A 131 23.80 -4.83 50.93
CA VAL A 131 23.39 -3.48 50.50
C VAL A 131 21.88 -3.47 50.24
N PRO A 132 21.05 -2.82 51.07
CA PRO A 132 19.59 -2.84 50.93
C PRO A 132 19.08 -2.21 49.63
N GLU A 133 19.78 -1.22 49.07
CA GLU A 133 19.46 -0.56 47.80
C GLU A 133 19.70 -1.46 46.57
N SER A 134 20.38 -2.59 46.75
CA SER A 134 20.68 -3.54 45.67
C SER A 134 19.42 -4.11 45.01
N GLN A 135 18.31 -4.24 45.77
CA GLN A 135 17.04 -4.70 45.24
C GLN A 135 16.45 -3.69 44.24
N ALA A 136 16.51 -2.39 44.55
CA ALA A 136 16.06 -1.33 43.66
C ALA A 136 16.86 -1.33 42.33
N TYR A 137 18.17 -1.58 42.39
CA TYR A 137 18.99 -1.74 41.19
C TYR A 137 18.56 -2.95 40.34
N MET A 138 18.29 -4.09 40.96
CA MET A 138 17.80 -5.30 40.26
C MET A 138 16.43 -5.07 39.62
N ASP A 139 15.55 -4.33 40.29
CA ASP A 139 14.23 -3.95 39.76
C ASP A 139 14.37 -3.00 38.58
N LEU A 140 15.30 -2.03 38.64
CA LEU A 140 15.63 -1.16 37.50
C LEU A 140 16.18 -1.96 36.32
N LEU A 141 17.02 -2.97 36.56
CA LEU A 141 17.52 -3.85 35.51
C LEU A 141 16.40 -4.69 34.87
N ALA A 142 15.47 -5.20 35.69
CA ALA A 142 14.29 -5.91 35.21
C ALA A 142 13.37 -4.99 34.39
N PHE A 143 13.19 -3.75 34.84
CA PHE A 143 12.44 -2.73 34.13
C PHE A 143 13.12 -2.34 32.80
N GLU A 144 14.44 -2.13 32.78
CA GLU A 144 15.25 -1.89 31.57
C GLU A 144 15.00 -3.00 30.55
N ARG A 145 15.10 -4.27 30.96
CA ARG A 145 14.84 -5.42 30.07
C ARG A 145 13.42 -5.42 29.51
N LYS A 146 12.41 -5.11 30.33
CA LYS A 146 11.02 -5.06 29.89
C LYS A 146 10.77 -3.90 28.92
N LEU A 147 11.39 -2.75 29.18
CA LEU A 147 11.35 -1.58 28.32
C LEU A 147 12.02 -1.87 26.98
N ASP A 148 13.22 -2.44 26.97
CA ASP A 148 13.95 -2.83 25.76
C ASP A 148 13.15 -3.83 24.91
N GLN A 149 12.55 -4.84 25.55
CA GLN A 149 11.66 -5.79 24.87
C GLN A 149 10.45 -5.10 24.24
N THR A 150 9.86 -4.13 24.94
CA THR A 150 8.71 -3.37 24.46
C THR A 150 9.10 -2.49 23.27
N ILE A 151 10.25 -1.81 23.35
CA ILE A 151 10.79 -1.00 22.25
C ILE A 151 11.08 -1.88 21.03
N ALA A 152 11.76 -3.02 21.21
CA ALA A 152 12.09 -3.92 20.12
C ALA A 152 10.82 -4.45 19.42
N ARG A 153 9.82 -4.85 20.20
CA ARG A 153 8.51 -5.28 19.70
C ARG A 153 7.80 -4.16 18.94
N LYS A 154 7.67 -2.97 19.55
CA LYS A 154 6.98 -1.83 18.92
C LYS A 154 7.67 -1.36 17.65
N ARG A 155 9.00 -1.40 17.62
CA ARG A 155 9.77 -1.12 16.41
C ARG A 155 9.43 -2.10 15.29
N MET A 156 9.31 -3.40 15.59
CA MET A 156 8.92 -4.41 14.61
C MET A 156 7.47 -4.24 14.13
N GLU A 157 6.53 -3.96 15.05
CA GLU A 157 5.13 -3.66 14.72
C GLU A 157 5.01 -2.44 13.80
N ILE A 158 5.74 -1.35 14.09
CA ILE A 158 5.78 -0.16 13.25
C ILE A 158 6.36 -0.48 11.87
N GLN A 159 7.48 -1.24 11.82
CA GLN A 159 8.07 -1.67 10.57
C GLN A 159 7.13 -2.55 9.73
N GLU A 160 6.26 -3.34 10.35
CA GLU A 160 5.24 -4.10 9.63
C GLU A 160 4.07 -3.20 9.18
N ALA A 161 3.58 -2.31 10.05
CA ALA A 161 2.47 -1.40 9.75
C ALA A 161 2.81 -0.47 8.58
N ILE A 162 4.05 0.06 8.51
CA ILE A 162 4.51 0.90 7.40
C ILE A 162 4.43 0.17 6.05
N LYS A 163 4.56 -1.17 6.02
CA LYS A 163 4.44 -1.96 4.78
C LYS A 163 2.99 -2.08 4.28
N LYS A 164 1.99 -1.74 5.09
CA LYS A 164 0.56 -1.79 4.76
C LYS A 164 -0.03 -0.37 4.84
N PRO A 165 0.31 0.53 3.89
CA PRO A 165 -0.17 1.90 3.92
C PRO A 165 -1.71 1.94 3.90
N ILE A 166 -2.28 2.82 4.73
CA ILE A 166 -3.74 3.03 4.79
C ILE A 166 -4.17 3.73 3.50
N MET A 167 -5.02 3.06 2.71
CA MET A 167 -5.53 3.62 1.46
C MET A 167 -6.69 4.58 1.73
N GLN A 168 -6.63 5.79 1.17
CA GLN A 168 -7.74 6.74 1.20
C GLN A 168 -8.47 6.75 -0.16
N LYS A 169 -9.78 6.49 -0.16
CA LYS A 169 -10.62 6.65 -1.35
C LYS A 169 -10.89 8.13 -1.61
N ARG A 170 -10.68 8.57 -2.85
CA ARG A 170 -10.96 9.93 -3.32
C ARG A 170 -11.60 9.88 -4.71
N LYS A 171 -12.31 10.95 -5.09
CA LYS A 171 -12.96 11.05 -6.40
C LYS A 171 -12.09 11.87 -7.35
N LEU A 172 -11.62 11.26 -8.43
CA LEU A 172 -10.98 11.95 -9.55
C LEU A 172 -12.06 12.32 -10.57
N ARG A 173 -12.11 13.59 -10.98
CA ARG A 173 -13.00 14.07 -12.04
C ARG A 173 -12.19 14.28 -13.31
N ILE A 174 -12.63 13.68 -14.40
CA ILE A 174 -11.99 13.74 -15.71
C ILE A 174 -12.87 14.59 -16.64
N TYR A 175 -12.24 15.50 -17.38
CA TYR A 175 -12.85 16.37 -18.38
C TYR A 175 -12.30 15.97 -19.75
N ILE A 176 -13.19 15.76 -20.71
CA ILE A 176 -12.85 15.45 -22.10
C ILE A 176 -13.50 16.54 -22.94
N SER A 177 -12.70 17.30 -23.67
CA SER A 177 -13.18 18.39 -24.51
C SER A 177 -12.57 18.32 -25.89
N ASN A 178 -13.37 18.64 -26.91
CA ASN A 178 -12.93 18.78 -28.29
C ASN A 178 -13.11 20.24 -28.72
N THR A 179 -12.07 20.81 -29.34
CA THR A 179 -12.09 22.14 -29.94
C THR A 179 -11.74 22.02 -31.42
N PHE A 180 -12.63 22.51 -32.29
CA PHE A 180 -12.40 22.55 -33.74
C PHE A 180 -12.01 23.96 -34.18
N THR A 181 -10.97 24.05 -35.01
CA THR A 181 -10.49 25.29 -35.62
C THR A 181 -10.64 25.18 -37.14
N PRO A 182 -11.59 25.91 -37.75
CA PRO A 182 -11.78 25.89 -39.20
C PRO A 182 -10.62 26.59 -39.93
N SER A 183 -10.39 26.22 -41.19
CA SER A 183 -9.48 26.94 -42.08
C SER A 183 -9.95 28.40 -42.27
N LYS A 184 -9.01 29.35 -42.29
CA LYS A 184 -9.33 30.77 -42.56
C LYS A 184 -9.36 31.01 -44.07
N PRO A 185 -10.35 31.75 -44.60
CA PRO A 185 -10.50 31.91 -46.05
C PRO A 185 -9.55 32.93 -46.71
N ASP A 186 -8.90 33.83 -45.98
CA ASP A 186 -8.05 34.89 -46.58
C ASP A 186 -6.71 35.08 -45.86
N GLY A 187 -5.61 34.93 -46.61
CA GLY A 187 -4.24 35.25 -46.20
C GLY A 187 -3.19 34.35 -46.85
N GLU A 188 -2.30 34.97 -47.64
CA GLU A 188 -1.23 34.38 -48.46
C GLU A 188 -0.38 33.28 -47.78
N GLU A 189 -0.05 32.26 -48.59
CA GLU A 189 1.01 31.25 -48.47
C GLU A 189 1.31 30.63 -47.09
N ALA A 190 0.47 29.68 -46.69
CA ALA A 190 0.85 28.30 -46.31
C ALA A 190 -0.39 27.54 -45.81
N GLU A 191 -0.69 26.40 -46.44
CA GLU A 191 -1.74 25.42 -46.10
C GLU A 191 -2.27 25.49 -44.65
N LYS A 192 -3.40 26.18 -44.43
CA LYS A 192 -4.15 26.10 -43.18
C LYS A 192 -5.30 25.13 -43.34
N VAL A 193 -4.98 23.84 -43.24
CA VAL A 193 -5.97 22.76 -43.13
C VAL A 193 -6.74 22.93 -41.81
N SER A 194 -8.07 22.72 -41.85
CA SER A 194 -8.91 22.65 -40.65
C SER A 194 -8.30 21.66 -39.65
N SER A 195 -8.41 21.95 -38.35
CA SER A 195 -7.82 21.09 -37.32
C SER A 195 -8.71 20.95 -36.11
N TRP A 196 -8.60 19.81 -35.45
CA TRP A 196 -9.26 19.55 -34.18
C TRP A 196 -8.24 19.29 -33.09
N GLU A 197 -8.67 19.55 -31.86
CA GLU A 197 -7.87 19.42 -30.65
C GLU A 197 -8.68 18.72 -29.55
N LEU A 198 -8.23 17.54 -29.16
CA LEU A 198 -8.79 16.78 -28.03
C LEU A 198 -7.95 17.05 -26.78
N ARG A 199 -8.61 17.48 -25.70
CA ARG A 199 -8.01 17.59 -24.37
C ARG A 199 -8.62 16.59 -23.41
N VAL A 200 -7.76 15.89 -22.68
CA VAL A 200 -8.11 14.99 -21.59
C VAL A 200 -7.44 15.51 -20.33
N GLU A 201 -8.22 16.15 -19.46
CA GLU A 201 -7.75 16.75 -18.22
C GLU A 201 -8.39 16.06 -17.02
N GLY A 202 -7.78 16.20 -15.84
CA GLY A 202 -8.47 15.77 -14.63
C GLY A 202 -8.00 16.46 -13.37
N LYS A 203 -8.88 16.43 -12.37
CA LYS A 203 -8.61 17.00 -11.06
C LYS A 203 -9.20 16.15 -9.96
N LEU A 204 -8.47 16.04 -8.86
CA LEU A 204 -8.99 15.43 -7.65
C LEU A 204 -10.05 16.37 -7.05
N LEU A 205 -11.19 15.82 -6.63
CA LEU A 205 -12.15 16.57 -5.83
C LEU A 205 -11.57 16.64 -4.41
N GLU A 206 -11.06 17.82 -4.04
CA GLU A 206 -10.30 18.04 -2.80
C GLU A 206 -11.18 18.44 -1.62
N GLU A 207 -10.68 18.13 -0.42
CA GLU A 207 -10.98 18.83 0.82
C GLU A 207 -9.92 19.94 1.00
N PRO A 208 -10.30 21.15 1.46
CA PRO A 208 -9.36 22.26 1.60
C PRO A 208 -8.16 21.89 2.50
N GLY A 209 -6.94 22.19 2.04
CA GLY A 209 -5.70 22.07 2.84
C GLY A 209 -4.72 20.93 2.48
N LYS A 210 -4.98 20.13 1.44
CA LYS A 210 -4.06 19.06 1.01
C LYS A 210 -3.34 19.42 -0.30
N GLN A 211 -2.11 18.90 -0.46
CA GLN A 211 -1.32 19.08 -1.68
C GLN A 211 -2.02 18.52 -2.91
N LYS A 212 -2.09 19.33 -3.96
CA LYS A 212 -2.63 18.96 -5.27
C LYS A 212 -1.74 17.93 -5.94
N ARG A 213 -2.31 16.76 -6.21
CA ARG A 213 -1.68 15.74 -7.05
C ARG A 213 -2.07 15.96 -8.50
N LYS A 214 -1.08 15.87 -9.39
CA LYS A 214 -1.28 16.00 -10.84
C LYS A 214 -2.15 14.87 -11.40
N PHE A 215 -2.93 15.18 -12.44
CA PHE A 215 -3.79 14.20 -13.13
C PHE A 215 -3.04 12.96 -13.59
N SER A 216 -1.93 13.14 -14.29
CA SER A 216 -1.13 12.03 -14.81
C SER A 216 -0.59 11.14 -13.70
N SER A 217 -0.48 11.65 -12.46
CA SER A 217 0.09 10.92 -11.31
C SER A 217 -0.76 9.74 -10.82
N PHE A 218 -1.95 9.55 -11.38
CA PHE A 218 -2.84 8.42 -11.07
C PHE A 218 -2.81 7.30 -12.11
N PHE A 219 -2.16 7.50 -13.27
CA PHE A 219 -2.20 6.57 -14.39
C PHE A 219 -0.82 5.99 -14.71
N LYS A 220 -0.77 4.70 -15.01
CA LYS A 220 0.42 4.03 -15.54
C LYS A 220 0.59 4.35 -17.02
N SER A 221 -0.52 4.40 -17.75
CA SER A 221 -0.54 4.80 -19.15
C SER A 221 -1.91 5.33 -19.58
N LEU A 222 -1.92 6.00 -20.71
CA LEU A 222 -3.09 6.51 -21.40
C LEU A 222 -2.92 6.19 -22.89
N VAL A 223 -3.97 5.66 -23.52
CA VAL A 223 -4.00 5.41 -24.96
C VAL A 223 -5.23 6.10 -25.54
N ILE A 224 -5.02 6.81 -26.65
CA ILE A 224 -6.07 7.42 -27.47
C ILE A 224 -6.02 6.71 -28.81
N GLU A 225 -7.05 5.91 -29.08
CA GLU A 225 -7.23 5.22 -30.34
C GLU A 225 -8.23 6.00 -31.19
N LEU A 226 -7.78 6.44 -32.35
CA LEU A 226 -8.56 7.11 -33.40
C LEU A 226 -8.92 6.09 -34.49
N ASP A 227 -9.76 6.52 -35.44
CA ASP A 227 -10.13 5.69 -36.58
C ASP A 227 -8.90 5.31 -37.44
N LYS A 228 -8.65 4.00 -37.53
CA LYS A 228 -7.52 3.43 -38.28
C LYS A 228 -7.65 3.63 -39.78
N GLU A 229 -8.87 3.68 -40.32
CA GLU A 229 -9.09 3.88 -41.75
C GLU A 229 -8.74 5.31 -42.16
N LEU A 230 -9.01 6.29 -41.28
CA LEU A 230 -8.76 7.70 -41.56
C LEU A 230 -7.30 8.12 -41.34
N TYR A 231 -6.66 7.62 -40.27
CA TYR A 231 -5.30 8.02 -39.89
C TYR A 231 -4.20 7.01 -40.27
N GLY A 232 -4.59 5.84 -40.79
CA GLY A 232 -3.67 4.77 -41.13
C GLY A 232 -3.06 4.08 -39.90
N PRO A 233 -2.25 3.02 -40.12
CA PRO A 233 -1.74 2.17 -39.05
C PRO A 233 -0.82 2.89 -38.06
N ASP A 234 -0.14 3.95 -38.47
CA ASP A 234 0.91 4.57 -37.65
C ASP A 234 0.45 5.82 -36.88
N ASN A 235 -0.60 6.50 -37.34
CA ASN A 235 -1.04 7.78 -36.74
C ASN A 235 -2.36 7.70 -35.96
N HIS A 236 -3.09 6.59 -36.07
CA HIS A 236 -4.36 6.39 -35.36
C HIS A 236 -4.19 6.18 -33.85
N LEU A 237 -2.97 5.89 -33.38
CA LEU A 237 -2.70 5.58 -31.99
C LEU A 237 -1.84 6.67 -31.34
N VAL A 238 -2.28 7.19 -30.20
CA VAL A 238 -1.47 8.07 -29.35
C VAL A 238 -1.32 7.42 -27.98
N GLU A 239 -0.09 7.05 -27.64
CA GLU A 239 0.21 6.38 -26.37
C GLU A 239 1.09 7.25 -25.48
N TRP A 240 0.71 7.31 -24.21
CA TRP A 240 1.56 7.85 -23.15
C TRP A 240 1.79 6.79 -22.10
N HIS A 241 3.07 6.53 -21.80
CA HIS A 241 3.49 5.60 -20.77
C HIS A 241 4.28 6.36 -19.70
N ARG A 242 3.96 6.12 -18.42
CA ARG A 242 4.75 6.66 -17.32
C ARG A 242 6.11 5.97 -17.26
N MET A 243 7.16 6.79 -17.24
CA MET A 243 8.54 6.41 -16.96
C MET A 243 9.00 7.07 -15.66
N PRO A 244 10.08 6.58 -15.01
CA PRO A 244 10.62 7.19 -13.78
C PRO A 244 11.01 8.67 -13.93
N THR A 245 11.28 9.13 -15.15
CA THR A 245 11.66 10.51 -15.48
C THR A 245 10.51 11.34 -16.02
N THR A 246 9.29 10.79 -16.10
CA THR A 246 8.14 11.51 -16.68
C THR A 246 7.74 12.69 -15.81
N GLN A 247 7.65 13.87 -16.42
CA GLN A 247 7.09 15.04 -15.77
C GLN A 247 5.56 14.89 -15.69
N GLU A 248 5.03 15.05 -14.49
CA GLU A 248 3.60 14.93 -14.25
C GLU A 248 2.84 16.18 -14.74
N THR A 249 1.71 15.96 -15.41
CA THR A 249 0.84 16.98 -16.01
C THR A 249 -0.61 16.85 -15.55
N ASP A 250 -1.40 17.92 -15.66
CA ASP A 250 -2.85 17.92 -15.35
C ASP A 250 -3.74 17.54 -16.54
N GLY A 251 -3.15 17.41 -17.73
CA GLY A 251 -3.88 16.99 -18.91
C GLY A 251 -2.99 16.62 -20.09
N PHE A 252 -3.62 15.97 -21.06
CA PHE A 252 -3.04 15.56 -22.35
C PHE A 252 -3.80 16.25 -23.46
N GLN A 253 -3.08 16.69 -24.48
CA GLN A 253 -3.63 17.39 -25.63
C GLN A 253 -3.14 16.72 -26.92
N VAL A 254 -4.08 16.37 -27.80
CA VAL A 254 -3.79 15.82 -29.13
C VAL A 254 -4.42 16.72 -30.17
N LYS A 255 -3.62 17.19 -31.12
CA LYS A 255 -4.07 18.02 -32.24
C LYS A 255 -3.78 17.31 -33.55
N ARG A 256 -4.76 17.26 -34.44
CA ARG A 256 -4.62 16.70 -35.79
C ARG A 256 -5.36 17.57 -36.82
N PRO A 257 -4.89 17.58 -38.08
CA PRO A 257 -5.68 18.14 -39.17
C PRO A 257 -6.89 17.24 -39.47
N GLY A 258 -7.93 17.85 -40.03
CA GLY A 258 -9.17 17.20 -40.41
C GLY A 258 -10.39 18.04 -40.06
N ASP A 259 -11.39 17.96 -40.91
CA ASP A 259 -12.73 18.55 -40.80
C ASP A 259 -13.83 17.48 -40.70
N VAL A 260 -13.46 16.20 -40.73
CA VAL A 260 -14.36 15.06 -40.60
C VAL A 260 -14.46 14.61 -39.14
N ASN A 261 -15.64 14.17 -38.73
CA ASN A 261 -15.85 13.57 -37.42
C ASN A 261 -15.07 12.26 -37.28
N VAL A 262 -14.32 12.13 -36.18
CA VAL A 262 -13.48 10.96 -35.89
C VAL A 262 -13.98 10.26 -34.63
N LYS A 263 -14.19 8.95 -34.71
CA LYS A 263 -14.45 8.15 -33.52
C LYS A 263 -13.16 7.98 -32.72
N CYS A 264 -13.23 8.18 -31.41
CA CYS A 264 -12.10 8.05 -30.50
C CYS A 264 -12.45 7.10 -29.35
N THR A 265 -11.53 6.21 -29.01
CA THR A 265 -11.58 5.36 -27.81
C THR A 265 -10.45 5.77 -26.87
N LEU A 266 -10.80 6.09 -25.62
CA LEU A 266 -9.83 6.46 -24.58
C LEU A 266 -9.65 5.30 -23.60
N LEU A 267 -8.41 4.83 -23.45
CA LEU A 267 -8.05 3.79 -22.50
C LEU A 267 -7.14 4.39 -21.42
N LEU A 268 -7.62 4.39 -20.18
CA LEU A 268 -6.93 4.95 -19.02
C LEU A 268 -6.52 3.82 -18.07
N MET A 269 -5.22 3.54 -17.96
CA MET A 269 -4.71 2.51 -17.05
C MET A 269 -4.28 3.13 -15.72
N LEU A 270 -5.00 2.85 -14.64
CA LEU A 270 -4.67 3.36 -13.30
C LEU A 270 -3.36 2.74 -12.76
N ASP A 271 -2.56 3.54 -12.07
CA ASP A 271 -1.36 3.09 -11.38
C ASP A 271 -1.69 2.66 -9.94
N HIS A 272 -2.23 1.45 -9.81
CA HIS A 272 -2.47 0.87 -8.49
C HIS A 272 -1.18 0.27 -7.90
N GLN A 273 -0.80 0.75 -6.71
CA GLN A 273 0.26 0.13 -5.91
C GLN A 273 -0.31 -0.41 -4.59
N PRO A 274 -0.29 -1.74 -4.37
CA PRO A 274 0.12 -2.79 -5.31
C PRO A 274 -0.91 -2.99 -6.45
N PRO A 275 -0.52 -3.66 -7.57
CA PRO A 275 -1.41 -3.90 -8.71
C PRO A 275 -2.72 -4.57 -8.30
N GLN A 276 -3.81 -4.07 -8.88
CA GLN A 276 -5.14 -4.65 -8.73
C GLN A 276 -5.57 -5.31 -10.04
N TYR A 277 -6.35 -6.38 -9.90
CA TYR A 277 -6.75 -7.29 -10.96
C TYR A 277 -8.26 -7.38 -11.00
N LYS A 278 -8.81 -7.51 -12.21
CA LYS A 278 -10.26 -7.63 -12.41
C LYS A 278 -10.57 -9.12 -12.51
N LEU A 279 -11.30 -9.62 -11.52
CA LEU A 279 -11.61 -11.04 -11.46
C LEU A 279 -12.57 -11.46 -12.57
N ASP A 280 -12.40 -12.69 -13.05
CA ASP A 280 -13.41 -13.38 -13.86
C ASP A 280 -14.80 -13.24 -13.20
N PRO A 281 -15.89 -12.93 -13.94
CA PRO A 281 -17.19 -12.65 -13.35
C PRO A 281 -17.74 -13.75 -12.43
N ARG A 282 -17.41 -15.02 -12.68
CA ARG A 282 -17.88 -16.16 -11.88
C ARG A 282 -17.10 -16.22 -10.57
N LEU A 283 -15.78 -16.03 -10.63
CA LEU A 283 -14.94 -15.94 -9.46
C LEU A 283 -15.25 -14.70 -8.62
N ALA A 284 -15.49 -13.56 -9.27
CA ALA A 284 -15.85 -12.32 -8.63
C ALA A 284 -17.14 -12.45 -7.80
N ARG A 285 -18.17 -13.07 -8.39
CA ARG A 285 -19.44 -13.35 -7.72
C ARG A 285 -19.28 -14.31 -6.54
N LEU A 286 -18.42 -15.32 -6.70
CA LEU A 286 -18.18 -16.32 -5.65
C LEU A 286 -17.47 -15.73 -4.44
N LEU A 287 -16.49 -14.86 -4.66
CA LEU A 287 -15.70 -14.22 -3.61
C LEU A 287 -16.34 -12.93 -3.07
N GLY A 288 -17.33 -12.38 -3.76
CA GLY A 288 -17.93 -11.08 -3.43
C GLY A 288 -16.99 -9.90 -3.72
N VAL A 289 -16.06 -10.05 -4.66
CA VAL A 289 -15.01 -9.07 -4.96
C VAL A 289 -14.87 -8.92 -6.47
N HIS A 290 -14.93 -7.69 -6.99
CA HIS A 290 -14.77 -7.46 -8.44
C HIS A 290 -13.33 -7.15 -8.84
N THR A 291 -12.66 -6.28 -8.08
CA THR A 291 -11.30 -5.82 -8.36
C THR A 291 -10.52 -5.71 -7.06
N GLN A 292 -9.39 -6.40 -6.94
CA GLN A 292 -8.55 -6.39 -5.74
C GLN A 292 -7.09 -6.76 -6.05
N THR A 293 -6.23 -6.61 -5.05
CA THR A 293 -4.83 -7.05 -5.12
C THR A 293 -4.73 -8.57 -5.10
N ARG A 294 -3.68 -9.13 -5.71
CA ARG A 294 -3.45 -10.59 -5.72
C ARG A 294 -3.46 -11.20 -4.31
N ALA A 295 -2.84 -10.52 -3.34
CA ALA A 295 -2.83 -10.98 -1.94
C ALA A 295 -4.24 -11.03 -1.33
N SER A 296 -5.05 -9.99 -1.55
CA SER A 296 -6.43 -9.97 -1.06
C SER A 296 -7.30 -11.03 -1.73
N ILE A 297 -7.09 -11.29 -3.03
CA ILE A 297 -7.80 -12.34 -3.77
C ILE A 297 -7.44 -13.72 -3.22
N MET A 298 -6.15 -13.98 -2.99
CA MET A 298 -5.69 -15.23 -2.37
C MET A 298 -6.28 -15.42 -0.97
N GLN A 299 -6.37 -14.34 -0.18
CA GLN A 299 -7.00 -14.38 1.14
C GLN A 299 -8.49 -14.69 1.06
N ALA A 300 -9.22 -14.07 0.14
CA ALA A 300 -10.65 -14.35 -0.08
C ALA A 300 -10.89 -15.80 -0.50
N LEU A 301 -10.06 -16.34 -1.41
CA LEU A 301 -10.09 -17.75 -1.80
C LEU A 301 -9.82 -18.68 -0.61
N TRP A 302 -8.82 -18.37 0.19
CA TRP A 302 -8.50 -19.13 1.39
C TRP A 302 -9.67 -19.16 2.39
N LEU A 303 -10.31 -18.01 2.63
CA LEU A 303 -11.49 -17.93 3.49
C LEU A 303 -12.64 -18.77 2.93
N TYR A 304 -12.87 -18.72 1.62
CA TYR A 304 -13.87 -19.55 0.96
C TYR A 304 -13.59 -21.05 1.11
N ILE A 305 -12.34 -21.48 0.89
CA ILE A 305 -11.89 -22.87 1.05
C ILE A 305 -12.14 -23.35 2.48
N LYS A 306 -11.78 -22.54 3.47
CA LYS A 306 -11.98 -22.86 4.89
C LYS A 306 -13.46 -22.93 5.26
N ASN A 307 -14.24 -21.94 4.87
CA ASN A 307 -15.67 -21.86 5.21
C ASN A 307 -16.45 -23.05 4.62
N ASN A 308 -16.08 -23.49 3.43
CA ASN A 308 -16.70 -24.61 2.74
C ASN A 308 -16.01 -25.96 3.02
N LYS A 309 -15.02 -26.00 3.92
CA LYS A 309 -14.26 -27.20 4.30
C LYS A 309 -13.72 -27.98 3.09
N LEU A 310 -13.19 -27.27 2.10
CA LEU A 310 -12.74 -27.87 0.83
C LEU A 310 -11.33 -28.46 0.92
N GLN A 311 -10.56 -28.16 1.97
CA GLN A 311 -9.26 -28.77 2.19
C GLN A 311 -9.42 -30.25 2.56
N ASP A 312 -8.61 -31.11 1.96
CA ASP A 312 -8.67 -32.54 2.23
C ASP A 312 -8.37 -32.88 3.71
N SER A 313 -9.03 -33.90 4.25
CA SER A 313 -8.87 -34.31 5.64
C SER A 313 -7.51 -34.99 5.88
N HIS A 314 -7.04 -35.79 4.93
CA HIS A 314 -5.81 -36.58 5.02
C HIS A 314 -4.64 -35.84 4.35
N GLU A 315 -4.87 -35.29 3.16
CA GLU A 315 -3.81 -34.64 2.38
C GLU A 315 -3.95 -33.11 2.41
N LYS A 316 -3.42 -32.47 3.46
CA LYS A 316 -3.59 -31.03 3.72
C LYS A 316 -3.06 -30.10 2.62
N GLU A 317 -2.28 -30.59 1.66
CA GLU A 317 -1.83 -29.81 0.51
C GLU A 317 -2.84 -29.73 -0.64
N TYR A 318 -3.92 -30.54 -0.59
CA TYR A 318 -4.95 -30.60 -1.61
C TYR A 318 -6.26 -29.94 -1.19
N ILE A 319 -6.96 -29.45 -2.21
CA ILE A 319 -8.32 -28.93 -2.14
C ILE A 319 -9.22 -29.76 -3.05
N ASN A 320 -10.32 -30.24 -2.49
CA ASN A 320 -11.39 -30.89 -3.21
C ASN A 320 -12.37 -29.82 -3.73
N CYS A 321 -12.34 -29.57 -5.04
CA CYS A 321 -13.14 -28.52 -5.65
C CYS A 321 -14.63 -28.87 -5.58
N ASN A 322 -15.43 -27.98 -4.98
CA ASN A 322 -16.89 -28.09 -5.03
C ASN A 322 -17.43 -27.73 -6.42
N ARG A 323 -18.76 -27.80 -6.59
CA ARG A 323 -19.44 -27.50 -7.87
C ARG A 323 -18.97 -26.18 -8.49
N TYR A 324 -18.84 -25.11 -7.70
CA TYR A 324 -18.43 -23.79 -8.18
C TYR A 324 -16.95 -23.72 -8.54
N PHE A 325 -16.07 -24.31 -7.71
CA PHE A 325 -14.64 -24.36 -8.02
C PHE A 325 -14.33 -25.21 -9.24
N ARG A 326 -15.01 -26.35 -9.43
CA ARG A 326 -14.88 -27.18 -10.64
C ARG A 326 -15.25 -26.39 -11.89
N GLN A 327 -16.28 -25.58 -11.76
CA GLN A 327 -16.78 -24.71 -12.80
C GLN A 327 -15.78 -23.61 -13.19
N ILE A 328 -15.05 -23.04 -12.24
CA ILE A 328 -14.11 -21.93 -12.44
C ILE A 328 -12.71 -22.44 -12.83
N PHE A 329 -12.17 -23.42 -12.11
CA PHE A 329 -10.81 -23.93 -12.28
C PHE A 329 -10.71 -25.14 -13.22
N SER A 330 -11.85 -25.67 -13.66
CA SER A 330 -11.95 -26.82 -14.56
C SER A 330 -11.21 -28.06 -14.06
N CYS A 331 -11.13 -28.25 -12.75
CA CYS A 331 -10.53 -29.43 -12.13
C CYS A 331 -11.33 -29.91 -10.90
N PRO A 332 -11.41 -31.23 -10.68
CA PRO A 332 -12.09 -31.81 -9.52
C PRO A 332 -11.31 -31.64 -8.21
N ARG A 333 -9.98 -31.59 -8.31
CA ARG A 333 -9.04 -31.50 -7.19
C ARG A 333 -7.79 -30.73 -7.66
N MET A 334 -7.16 -29.96 -6.77
CA MET A 334 -5.92 -29.23 -7.06
C MET A 334 -5.08 -29.01 -5.79
N ARG A 335 -3.78 -28.75 -5.95
CA ARG A 335 -2.89 -28.39 -4.83
C ARG A 335 -2.95 -26.90 -4.51
N PHE A 336 -2.67 -26.52 -3.27
CA PHE A 336 -2.56 -25.10 -2.89
C PHE A 336 -1.50 -24.34 -3.70
N SER A 337 -0.39 -25.01 -4.04
CA SER A 337 0.70 -24.44 -4.85
C SER A 337 0.30 -24.14 -6.30
N GLU A 338 -0.77 -24.76 -6.80
CA GLU A 338 -1.25 -24.58 -8.18
C GLU A 338 -2.22 -23.39 -8.30
N ILE A 339 -2.83 -22.95 -7.19
CA ILE A 339 -3.80 -21.84 -7.18
C ILE A 339 -3.22 -20.56 -7.83
N PRO A 340 -1.99 -20.11 -7.52
CA PRO A 340 -1.46 -18.88 -8.10
C PRO A 340 -1.33 -18.93 -9.63
N MET A 341 -1.07 -20.11 -10.20
CA MET A 341 -1.02 -20.32 -11.66
C MET A 341 -2.42 -20.41 -12.26
N LYS A 342 -3.32 -21.17 -11.62
CA LYS A 342 -4.73 -21.28 -12.04
C LYS A 342 -5.46 -19.94 -12.02
N LEU A 343 -5.10 -19.05 -11.09
CA LEU A 343 -5.63 -17.69 -11.06
C LEU A 343 -5.08 -16.79 -12.16
N ALA A 344 -3.92 -17.07 -12.75
CA ALA A 344 -3.31 -16.15 -13.71
C ALA A 344 -4.22 -15.87 -14.93
N GLY A 345 -5.04 -16.84 -15.35
CA GLY A 345 -6.03 -16.67 -16.42
C GLY A 345 -7.39 -16.12 -15.97
N LEU A 346 -7.54 -15.77 -14.69
CA LEU A 346 -8.80 -15.31 -14.07
C LEU A 346 -8.69 -13.90 -13.45
N LEU A 347 -7.59 -13.19 -13.72
CA LEU A 347 -7.18 -11.91 -13.11
C LEU A 347 -7.05 -10.78 -14.13
#